data_AF-A0A7S3B405-F1
#
_entry.id   AF-A0A7S3B405-F1
#
_cell.length_a   1.000
_cell.length_b   1.000
_cell.length_c   1.000
_cell.angle_alpha   90.00
_cell.angle_beta   90.00
_cell.angle_gamma   90.00
#
_symmetry.space_group_name_H-M   'P 1'
#
loop_
_entity.id
_entity.type
_entity.pdbx_description
1 polymer ?
#
loop_
_entity_poly.entity_id
_entity_poly.type
_entity_poly.pdbx_seq_one_letter_code
_entity_poly.pdbx_strand_id
1 'polypeptide(L)'
;VRMVMGLHHVACIIGHLFGAFLTPEGFPFSFAGAVVLELGSATCNLYCLYPSSTAAMIGYLATVSATHVVALASLAGWYRTIQSRGGRLFAVTLTVALVMLRQREAHKALHHFLGEAPRS
;
A
#
# COMPACT_ATOMS: atom_id res chain seq x y z
N VAL A 1 -12.13 -1.80 -8.46
CA VAL A 1 -11.83 -0.74 -7.49
C VAL A 1 -12.50 -0.96 -6.13
N ARG A 2 -13.85 -0.93 -5.98
CA ARG A 2 -14.52 -1.02 -4.66
C ARG A 2 -14.16 -2.24 -3.80
N MET A 3 -14.14 -3.44 -4.38
CA MET A 3 -13.82 -4.67 -3.62
C MET A 3 -12.35 -4.74 -3.17
N VAL A 4 -11.42 -4.26 -4.01
CA VAL A 4 -9.98 -4.21 -3.69
C VAL A 4 -9.72 -3.19 -2.57
N MET A 5 -10.42 -2.04 -2.59
CA MET A 5 -10.33 -1.06 -1.53
C MET A 5 -10.85 -1.59 -0.18
N GLY A 6 -11.94 -2.38 -0.20
CA GLY A 6 -12.44 -3.04 1.01
C GLY A 6 -11.43 -4.02 1.61
N LEU A 7 -10.81 -4.87 0.78
CA LEU A 7 -9.77 -5.81 1.24
C LEU A 7 -8.54 -5.08 1.79
N HIS A 8 -8.14 -3.96 1.17
CA HIS A 8 -7.04 -3.11 1.66
C HIS A 8 -7.33 -2.60 3.07
N HIS A 9 -8.51 -2.02 3.33
CA HIS A 9 -8.83 -1.49 4.66
C HIS A 9 -8.97 -2.58 5.71
N VAL A 10 -9.54 -3.75 5.38
CA VAL A 10 -9.58 -4.89 6.28
C VAL A 10 -8.17 -5.31 6.67
N ALA A 11 -7.26 -5.42 5.70
CA ALA A 11 -5.85 -5.73 5.96
C ALA A 11 -5.16 -4.64 6.81
N CYS A 12 -5.41 -3.36 6.56
CA CYS A 12 -4.89 -2.26 7.39
C CYS A 12 -5.41 -2.32 8.84
N ILE A 13 -6.71 -2.59 9.05
CA ILE A 13 -7.30 -2.72 10.38
C ILE A 13 -6.68 -3.90 11.13
N ILE A 14 -6.58 -5.06 10.49
CA ILE A 14 -5.92 -6.24 11.08
C ILE A 14 -4.46 -5.91 11.42
N GLY A 15 -3.75 -5.22 10.53
CA GLY A 15 -2.39 -4.74 10.77
C GLY A 15 -2.28 -3.82 11.99
N HIS A 16 -3.20 -2.85 12.13
CA HIS A 16 -3.23 -1.95 13.28
C HIS A 16 -3.56 -2.67 14.59
N LEU A 17 -4.54 -3.57 14.59
CA LEU A 17 -4.88 -4.36 15.78
C LEU A 17 -3.70 -5.25 16.19
N PHE A 18 -3.07 -5.92 15.22
CA PHE A 18 -1.89 -6.73 15.47
C PHE A 18 -0.73 -5.88 16.01
N GLY A 19 -0.42 -4.77 15.35
CA GLY A 19 0.63 -3.85 15.77
C GLY A 19 0.38 -3.27 17.16
N ALA A 20 -0.84 -2.80 17.45
CA ALA A 20 -1.17 -2.13 18.70
C ALA A 20 -1.22 -3.09 19.90
N PHE A 21 -1.76 -4.30 19.72
CA PHE A 21 -2.02 -5.22 20.82
C PHE A 21 -1.02 -6.37 20.95
N LEU A 22 -0.41 -6.83 19.85
CA LEU A 22 0.46 -8.01 19.84
C LEU A 22 1.94 -7.69 19.64
N THR A 23 2.26 -6.57 18.97
CA THR A 23 3.65 -6.12 18.75
C THR A 23 3.81 -4.60 18.91
N PRO A 24 3.50 -4.05 20.09
CA PRO A 24 3.47 -2.60 20.32
C PRO A 24 4.81 -1.91 20.02
N GLU A 25 5.94 -2.60 20.22
CA GLU A 25 7.28 -2.11 19.88
C GLU A 25 7.47 -1.80 18.40
N GLY A 26 6.72 -2.50 17.54
CA GLY A 26 6.73 -2.34 16.10
C GLY A 26 5.65 -1.40 15.57
N PHE A 27 4.70 -1.00 16.42
CA PHE A 27 3.52 -0.25 16.01
C PHE A 27 3.84 1.08 15.30
N PRO A 28 4.81 1.92 15.74
CA PRO A 28 5.11 3.17 15.03
C PRO A 28 5.51 2.94 13.57
N PHE A 29 6.28 1.89 13.29
CA PHE A 29 6.69 1.53 11.94
C PHE A 29 5.53 0.99 11.12
N SER A 30 4.72 0.10 11.71
CA SER A 30 3.48 -0.41 11.10
C SER A 30 2.54 0.73 10.70
N PHE A 31 2.28 1.64 11.64
CA PHE A 31 1.41 2.80 11.44
C PHE A 31 1.94 3.74 10.37
N ALA A 32 3.24 4.08 10.41
CA ALA A 32 3.86 4.91 9.39
C ALA A 32 3.74 4.29 7.98
N GLY A 33 3.98 2.98 7.86
CA GLY A 33 3.80 2.26 6.59
C GLY A 33 2.37 2.31 6.09
N ALA A 34 1.38 2.10 6.96
CA ALA A 34 -0.03 2.19 6.62
C ALA A 34 -0.43 3.60 6.15
N VAL A 35 -0.04 4.65 6.89
CA VAL A 35 -0.32 6.06 6.54
C VAL A 35 0.24 6.41 5.17
N VAL A 36 1.47 5.97 4.87
CA VAL A 36 2.11 6.23 3.58
C VAL A 36 1.38 5.52 2.44
N LEU A 37 0.90 4.29 2.64
CA LEU A 37 0.07 3.60 1.65
C LEU A 37 -1.30 4.28 1.45
N GLU A 38 -1.89 4.88 2.50
CA GLU A 38 -3.10 5.69 2.37
C GLU A 38 -2.84 6.97 1.56
N LEU A 39 -1.66 7.59 1.65
CA LEU A 39 -1.29 8.71 0.79
C LEU A 39 -1.29 8.33 -0.70
N GLY A 40 -0.81 7.12 -1.03
CA GLY A 40 -0.91 6.57 -2.40
C GLY A 40 -2.37 6.34 -2.84
N SER A 41 -3.29 6.12 -1.89
CA SER A 41 -4.73 6.05 -2.17
C SER A 41 -5.32 7.41 -2.46
N ALA A 42 -4.93 8.43 -1.70
CA ALA A 42 -5.37 9.79 -1.91
C ALA A 42 -4.97 10.28 -3.31
N THR A 43 -3.74 9.99 -3.76
CA THR A 43 -3.31 10.35 -5.12
C THR A 43 -4.00 9.54 -6.21
N CYS A 44 -4.35 8.28 -5.96
CA CYS A 44 -5.23 7.51 -6.85
C CYS A 44 -6.58 8.22 -7.04
N ASN A 45 -7.21 8.65 -5.94
CA ASN A 45 -8.48 9.38 -6.01
C ASN A 45 -8.35 10.69 -6.79
N LEU A 46 -7.24 11.43 -6.62
CA LEU A 46 -6.96 12.63 -7.41
C LEU A 46 -6.80 12.31 -8.90
N TYR A 47 -6.11 11.23 -9.26
CA TYR A 47 -6.03 10.77 -10.65
C TYR A 47 -7.41 10.41 -11.20
N CYS A 48 -8.27 9.74 -10.44
CA CYS A 48 -9.63 9.40 -10.86
C CYS A 48 -10.50 10.63 -11.16
N LEU A 49 -10.20 11.80 -10.60
CA LEU A 49 -10.88 13.06 -10.95
C LEU A 49 -10.43 13.61 -12.30
N TYR A 50 -9.20 13.32 -12.73
CA TYR A 50 -8.61 13.81 -13.98
C TYR A 50 -7.92 12.69 -14.77
N PRO A 51 -8.64 11.62 -15.16
CA PRO A 51 -8.03 10.39 -15.66
C PRO A 51 -7.33 10.57 -17.01
N SER A 52 -7.69 11.59 -17.79
CA SER A 52 -7.11 11.92 -19.10
C SER A 52 -5.83 12.76 -19.01
N SER A 53 -5.48 13.28 -17.83
CA SER A 53 -4.31 14.16 -17.66
C SER A 53 -3.04 13.33 -17.51
N THR A 54 -2.09 13.50 -18.44
CA THR A 54 -0.74 12.89 -18.34
C THR A 54 -0.03 13.29 -17.06
N ALA A 55 -0.16 14.56 -16.65
CA ALA A 55 0.44 15.03 -15.40
C ALA A 55 -0.17 14.33 -14.17
N ALA A 56 -1.48 14.10 -14.16
CA ALA A 56 -2.14 13.35 -13.08
C ALA A 56 -1.68 11.89 -13.05
N MET A 57 -1.55 11.23 -14.21
CA MET A 57 -1.04 9.86 -14.30
C MET A 57 0.41 9.75 -13.80
N ILE A 58 1.31 10.63 -14.28
CA ILE A 58 2.71 10.66 -13.83
C ILE A 58 2.77 10.90 -12.31
N GLY A 59 2.03 11.89 -11.81
CA GLY A 59 1.98 12.20 -10.37
C GLY A 59 1.49 11.04 -9.52
N TYR A 60 0.47 10.32 -10.01
CA TYR A 60 -0.05 9.10 -9.37
C TYR A 60 1.02 7.99 -9.33
N LEU A 61 1.61 7.62 -10.47
CA LEU A 61 2.62 6.56 -10.54
C LEU A 61 3.88 6.89 -9.73
N ALA A 62 4.33 8.14 -9.78
CA ALA A 62 5.47 8.61 -9.00
C ALA A 62 5.19 8.49 -7.49
N THR A 63 4.00 8.93 -7.06
CA THR A 63 3.61 8.86 -5.65
C THR A 63 3.45 7.41 -5.20
N VAL A 64 2.76 6.57 -5.97
CA VAL A 64 2.62 5.14 -5.63
C VAL A 64 3.99 4.48 -5.49
N SER A 65 4.90 4.71 -6.43
CA SER A 65 6.26 4.17 -6.37
C SER A 65 7.01 4.63 -5.12
N ALA A 66 6.95 5.92 -4.79
CA ALA A 66 7.57 6.46 -3.58
C ALA A 66 6.96 5.85 -2.31
N THR A 67 5.63 5.74 -2.26
CA THR A 67 4.93 5.16 -1.10
C THR A 67 5.25 3.68 -0.90
N HIS A 68 5.48 2.91 -1.97
CA HIS A 68 5.93 1.52 -1.87
C HIS A 68 7.33 1.42 -1.26
N VAL A 69 8.28 2.25 -1.72
CA VAL A 69 9.65 2.27 -1.18
C VAL A 69 9.62 2.60 0.31
N VAL A 70 8.88 3.63 0.69
CA VAL A 70 8.76 4.05 2.09
C VAL A 70 8.04 2.99 2.93
N ALA A 71 6.97 2.35 2.42
CA ALA A 71 6.30 1.26 3.12
C ALA A 71 7.22 0.04 3.35
N LEU A 72 8.09 -0.30 2.39
CA LEU A 72 9.09 -1.35 2.56
C LEU A 72 10.19 -0.96 3.55
N ALA A 73 10.58 0.32 3.60
CA ALA A 73 11.50 0.82 4.62
C ALA A 73 10.87 0.76 6.03
N SER A 74 9.59 1.13 6.15
CA SER A 74 8.80 0.96 7.38
C SER A 74 8.71 -0.51 7.79
N LEU A 75 8.48 -1.44 6.85
CA LEU A 75 8.52 -2.87 7.11
C LEU A 75 9.88 -3.31 7.67
N ALA A 76 10.99 -2.83 7.11
CA ALA A 76 12.32 -3.17 7.63
C ALA A 76 12.49 -2.72 9.09
N GLY A 77 11.97 -1.54 9.46
CA GLY A 77 11.90 -1.07 10.85
C GLY A 77 11.01 -1.95 11.73
N TRP A 78 9.82 -2.32 11.23
CA TRP A 78 8.88 -3.18 11.95
C TRP A 78 9.45 -4.59 12.17
N TYR A 79 10.10 -5.17 11.16
CA TYR A 79 10.72 -6.49 11.22
C TYR A 79 11.86 -6.55 12.24
N ARG A 80 12.68 -5.49 12.32
CA ARG A 80 13.81 -5.41 13.26
C ARG A 80 13.37 -5.25 14.71
N THR A 81 12.23 -4.61 14.95
CA THR A 81 11.69 -4.37 16.30
C THR A 81 10.99 -5.59 16.86
N ILE A 82 10.18 -6.29 16.05
CA ILE A 82 9.49 -7.51 16.49
C ILE A 82 10.51 -8.61 16.80
N GLN A 83 10.39 -9.24 17.97
CA GLN A 83 11.23 -10.41 18.34
C GLN A 83 10.63 -11.75 17.90
N SER A 84 9.30 -11.86 17.86
CA SER A 84 8.62 -13.11 17.51
C SER A 84 8.77 -13.42 16.02
N ARG A 85 9.12 -14.67 15.69
CA ARG A 85 9.20 -15.14 14.28
C ARG A 85 7.86 -15.03 13.58
N GLY A 86 6.77 -15.35 14.29
CA GLY A 86 5.41 -15.24 13.78
C GLY A 86 5.01 -13.81 13.42
N GLY A 87 5.30 -12.83 14.29
CA GLY A 87 5.01 -11.42 14.01
C GLY A 87 5.83 -10.86 12.85
N ARG A 88 7.09 -11.29 12.72
CA ARG A 88 7.93 -10.95 11.55
C ARG A 88 7.35 -11.47 10.25
N LEU A 89 6.95 -12.74 10.21
CA LEU A 89 6.32 -13.35 9.03
C LEU A 89 5.02 -12.61 8.68
N PHE A 90 4.17 -12.35 9.69
CA PHE A 90 2.94 -11.60 9.51
C PHE A 90 3.18 -10.20 8.93
N ALA A 91 4.12 -9.43 9.49
CA ALA A 91 4.46 -8.08 9.02
C ALA A 91 4.90 -8.09 7.56
N VAL A 92 5.76 -9.04 7.17
CA VAL A 92 6.23 -9.19 5.78
C VAL A 92 5.09 -9.55 4.86
N THR A 93 4.32 -10.60 5.19
CA THR A 93 3.21 -11.06 4.35
C THR A 93 2.17 -9.96 4.16
N LEU A 94 1.76 -9.28 5.23
CA LEU A 94 0.78 -8.21 5.18
C LEU A 94 1.27 -7.04 4.31
N THR A 95 2.48 -6.54 4.57
CA THR A 95 2.99 -5.36 3.86
C THR A 95 3.22 -5.66 2.37
N VAL A 96 3.81 -6.83 2.05
CA VAL A 96 4.01 -7.24 0.66
C VAL A 96 2.67 -7.43 -0.05
N ALA A 97 1.68 -8.05 0.59
CA ALA A 97 0.35 -8.20 0.00
C ALA A 97 -0.29 -6.84 -0.32
N LEU A 98 -0.24 -5.88 0.61
CA LEU A 98 -0.78 -4.53 0.40
C LEU A 98 -0.05 -3.78 -0.73
N VAL A 99 1.29 -3.82 -0.76
CA VAL A 99 2.09 -3.23 -1.83
C VAL A 99 1.77 -3.87 -3.19
N MET A 100 1.65 -5.20 -3.25
CA MET A 100 1.32 -5.91 -4.49
C MET A 100 -0.09 -5.60 -4.99
N LEU A 101 -1.08 -5.50 -4.08
CA LEU A 101 -2.43 -5.07 -4.42
C LEU A 101 -2.41 -3.66 -5.03
N ARG A 102 -1.64 -2.74 -4.45
CA ARG A 102 -1.49 -1.37 -4.95
C ARG A 102 -0.77 -1.30 -6.28
N GLN A 103 0.32 -2.04 -6.44
CA GLN A 103 1.04 -2.15 -7.70
C GLN A 103 0.12 -2.67 -8.81
N ARG A 104 -0.72 -3.67 -8.51
CA ARG A 104 -1.70 -4.20 -9.45
C ARG A 104 -2.73 -3.15 -9.88
N GLU A 105 -3.25 -2.34 -8.96
CA GLU A 105 -4.20 -1.27 -9.32
C GLU A 105 -3.53 -0.16 -10.13
N ALA A 106 -2.30 0.24 -9.78
CA ALA A 106 -1.53 1.21 -10.55
C ALA A 106 -1.25 0.71 -11.98
N HIS A 107 -0.91 -0.56 -12.12
CA HIS A 107 -0.70 -1.20 -13.43
C HIS A 107 -1.98 -1.23 -14.29
N LYS A 108 -3.14 -1.55 -13.69
CA LYS A 108 -4.44 -1.47 -14.39
C LYS A 108 -4.76 -0.04 -14.83
N ALA A 109 -4.51 0.95 -13.96
CA ALA A 109 -4.74 2.35 -14.28
C ALA A 109 -3.86 2.81 -15.46
N LEU A 110 -2.59 2.37 -15.50
CA LEU A 110 -1.68 2.65 -16.61
C LEU A 110 -2.19 2.04 -17.92
N HIS A 111 -2.59 0.77 -17.94
CA HIS A 111 -3.13 0.15 -19.16
C HIS A 111 -4.40 0.87 -19.65
N HIS A 112 -5.30 1.23 -18.72
CA HIS A 112 -6.50 1.99 -19.06
C HIS A 112 -6.16 3.35 -19.70
N PHE A 113 -5.16 4.06 -19.15
CA PHE A 113 -4.69 5.33 -19.70
C PHE A 113 -4.06 5.22 -21.08
N LEU A 114 -3.33 4.12 -21.33
CA LEU A 114 -2.73 3.83 -22.64
C LEU A 114 -3.75 3.34 -23.69
N GLY A 115 -5.01 3.12 -23.30
CA GLY A 115 -6.03 2.53 -24.16
C GLY A 115 -5.83 1.04 -24.45
N GLU A 116 -5.00 0.37 -23.65
CA GLU A 116 -4.73 -1.07 -23.79
C GLU A 116 -5.75 -1.89 -22.98
N ALA A 117 -6.20 -3.01 -23.55
CA ALA A 117 -7.04 -3.95 -22.80
C ALA A 117 -6.24 -4.58 -21.65
N PRO A 118 -6.76 -4.62 -20.41
CA PRO A 118 -6.04 -5.22 -19.29
C PRO A 118 -5.83 -6.71 -19.53
N ARG A 119 -4.56 -7.17 -19.49
CA ARG A 119 -4.24 -8.60 -19.54
C ARG A 119 -4.68 -9.24 -18.20
N SER A 120 -5.54 -10.26 -18.30
CA SER A 120 -6.17 -10.94 -17.16
C SER A 120 -5.17 -11.72 -16.32
#